data_AF-A0A7X0EB39-F1
#
_entry.id   AF-A0A7X0EB39-F1
#
_cell.length_a   1.000
_cell.length_b   1.000
_cell.length_c   1.000
_cell.angle_alpha   90.00
_cell.angle_beta   90.00
_cell.angle_gamma   90.00
#
_symmetry.space_group_name_H-M   'P 1'
#
loop_
_entity.id
_entity.type
_entity.pdbx_description
1 polymer ?
#
loop_
_entity_poly.entity_id
_entity_poly.type
_entity_poly.pdbx_seq_one_letter_code
_entity_poly.pdbx_strand_id
1 'polypeptide(L)'
;MTNHLRRLATLVAALVAAAVLAGGAGAAEPPTQPAMDTAARLALADAARQRQTPAEVATARALTTQGDRAYRRGDYGKAYAAYSSAYPNSPLPYAYVMASDAHWRAVARTHAAARKKGGKRCEQVGSDRLAGDLAQSLEQELDFGLALAAHDAAHDGDRAFLDSPLAIRAGGIATCLRDLTQRLRAGGPRCDDTRAIEHCLGDPLPVGGG
;
A
#
# COMPACT_ATOMS: atom_id res chain seq x y z
N MET A 1 42.92 -27.13 -9.14
CA MET A 1 41.78 -27.67 -9.89
C MET A 1 40.71 -26.56 -9.95
N THR A 2 40.93 -25.47 -10.70
CA THR A 2 40.54 -25.24 -12.11
C THR A 2 39.07 -25.53 -12.43
N ASN A 3 38.33 -24.43 -12.59
CA ASN A 3 37.32 -24.12 -13.60
C ASN A 3 36.08 -25.02 -13.72
N HIS A 4 34.87 -24.43 -13.70
CA HIS A 4 34.21 -24.00 -14.95
C HIS A 4 32.84 -23.32 -14.70
N LEU A 5 32.72 -22.09 -15.23
CA LEU A 5 31.60 -21.57 -16.04
C LEU A 5 30.20 -21.49 -15.38
N ARG A 6 29.68 -20.30 -15.02
CA ARG A 6 29.09 -19.28 -15.94
C ARG A 6 28.38 -19.87 -17.15
N ARG A 7 27.04 -19.72 -17.21
CA ARG A 7 26.17 -19.31 -18.36
C ARG A 7 24.74 -19.88 -18.15
N LEU A 8 23.75 -18.99 -17.96
CA LEU A 8 22.77 -18.51 -18.96
C LEU A 8 21.62 -19.49 -19.23
N ALA A 9 20.39 -19.04 -18.98
CA ALA A 9 19.20 -19.35 -19.77
C ALA A 9 18.12 -18.30 -19.42
N THR A 10 18.02 -17.21 -20.21
CA THR A 10 16.98 -16.94 -21.23
C THR A 10 15.71 -16.32 -20.62
N LEU A 11 15.57 -14.99 -20.58
CA LEU A 11 15.01 -14.17 -21.68
C LEU A 11 13.83 -14.87 -22.37
N VAL A 12 12.62 -14.65 -21.85
CA VAL A 12 11.38 -14.82 -22.62
C VAL A 12 10.94 -13.43 -23.01
N ALA A 13 11.30 -13.05 -24.24
CA ALA A 13 10.76 -11.88 -24.91
C ALA A 13 10.27 -12.30 -26.28
N ALA A 14 9.11 -11.73 -26.62
CA ALA A 14 8.56 -11.52 -27.95
C ALA A 14 7.95 -12.74 -28.68
N LEU A 15 6.62 -12.76 -28.71
CA LEU A 15 5.86 -13.23 -29.85
C LEU A 15 4.50 -12.52 -29.90
N VAL A 16 4.47 -11.29 -30.43
CA VAL A 16 3.34 -10.82 -31.25
C VAL A 16 3.91 -9.92 -32.32
N ALA A 17 3.88 -10.40 -33.57
CA ALA A 17 4.24 -9.62 -34.74
C ALA A 17 2.99 -9.08 -35.44
N ALA A 18 3.15 -7.86 -35.94
CA ALA A 18 2.60 -7.30 -37.17
C ALA A 18 1.14 -6.81 -37.21
N ALA A 19 1.05 -5.47 -37.15
CA ALA A 19 0.57 -4.58 -38.22
C ALA A 19 -0.94 -4.35 -38.40
N VAL A 20 -1.39 -3.15 -38.01
CA VAL A 20 -2.15 -2.25 -38.91
C VAL A 20 -1.68 -0.81 -38.65
N LEU A 21 -1.11 -0.18 -39.68
CA LEU A 21 -1.00 1.27 -39.80
C LEU A 21 -2.27 1.76 -40.50
N ALA A 22 -3.08 2.58 -39.82
CA ALA A 22 -3.76 3.77 -40.35
C ALA A 22 -4.97 4.16 -39.48
N GLY A 23 -4.97 5.41 -39.02
CA GLY A 23 -6.20 6.19 -38.82
C GLY A 23 -6.82 6.13 -37.44
N GLY A 24 -6.82 7.28 -36.76
CA GLY A 24 -7.73 7.56 -35.66
C GLY A 24 -7.07 7.58 -34.29
N ALA A 25 -6.85 8.78 -33.79
CA ALA A 25 -6.54 9.03 -32.39
C ALA A 25 -7.67 8.49 -31.50
N GLY A 26 -7.48 7.29 -30.98
CA GLY A 26 -8.16 6.77 -29.81
C GLY A 26 -7.06 6.21 -28.93
N ALA A 27 -6.58 6.99 -27.96
CA ALA A 27 -5.77 6.45 -26.88
C ALA A 27 -6.68 5.47 -26.14
N ALA A 28 -6.61 4.18 -26.50
CA ALA A 28 -7.24 3.13 -25.74
C ALA A 28 -6.61 3.16 -24.35
N GLU A 29 -7.40 3.59 -23.37
CA GLU A 29 -7.02 3.53 -21.97
C GLU A 29 -6.55 2.10 -21.67
N PRO A 30 -5.42 1.93 -20.95
CA PRO A 30 -5.01 0.61 -20.52
C PRO A 30 -6.18 -0.04 -19.77
N PRO A 31 -6.44 -1.35 -19.97
CA PRO A 31 -7.58 -2.01 -19.35
C PRO A 31 -7.51 -1.78 -17.84
N THR A 32 -8.47 -1.03 -17.32
CA THR A 32 -8.71 -0.93 -15.88
C THR A 32 -9.02 -2.36 -15.44
N GLN A 33 -8.05 -3.03 -14.82
CA GLN A 33 -8.33 -4.33 -14.21
C GLN A 33 -9.53 -4.12 -13.28
N PRO A 34 -10.61 -4.91 -13.41
CA PRO A 34 -11.76 -4.74 -12.55
C PRO A 34 -11.27 -4.81 -11.11
N ALA A 35 -11.55 -3.75 -10.35
CA ALA A 35 -11.23 -3.71 -8.93
C ALA A 35 -11.87 -4.96 -8.31
N MET A 36 -11.03 -5.89 -7.85
CA MET A 36 -11.52 -7.10 -7.20
C MET A 36 -12.25 -6.67 -5.93
N ASP A 37 -13.50 -7.09 -5.79
CA ASP A 37 -14.29 -6.73 -4.62
C ASP A 37 -13.63 -7.22 -3.32
N THR A 38 -13.88 -6.51 -2.21
CA THR A 38 -13.28 -6.82 -0.92
C THR A 38 -13.58 -8.25 -0.45
N ALA A 39 -14.76 -8.79 -0.78
CA ALA A 39 -15.15 -10.14 -0.36
C ALA A 39 -14.29 -11.22 -1.05
N ALA A 40 -14.03 -11.08 -2.35
CA ALA A 40 -13.13 -11.95 -3.10
C ALA A 40 -11.70 -11.88 -2.55
N ARG A 41 -11.24 -10.70 -2.13
CA ARG A 41 -9.93 -10.53 -1.48
C ARG A 41 -9.85 -11.20 -0.11
N LEU A 42 -10.90 -11.11 0.69
CA LEU A 42 -10.98 -11.80 1.98
C LEU A 42 -10.96 -13.32 1.77
N ALA A 43 -11.73 -13.84 0.82
CA ALA A 43 -11.71 -15.26 0.48
C ALA A 43 -10.32 -15.75 0.01
N LEU A 44 -9.58 -14.93 -0.74
CA LEU A 44 -8.19 -15.23 -1.10
C LEU A 44 -7.25 -15.22 0.11
N ALA A 45 -7.45 -14.29 1.05
CA ALA A 45 -6.66 -14.24 2.28
C ALA A 45 -6.91 -15.48 3.15
N ASP A 46 -8.16 -15.92 3.29
CA ASP A 46 -8.50 -17.16 3.99
C ASP A 46 -7.86 -18.38 3.32
N ALA A 47 -8.02 -18.50 2.00
CA ALA A 47 -7.42 -19.60 1.24
C ALA A 47 -5.88 -19.58 1.29
N ALA A 48 -5.25 -18.42 1.43
CA ALA A 48 -3.82 -18.30 1.64
C ALA A 48 -3.43 -18.76 3.06
N ARG A 49 -4.17 -18.35 4.09
CA ARG A 49 -3.93 -18.74 5.49
C ARG A 49 -4.10 -20.25 5.71
N GLN A 50 -5.10 -20.87 5.08
CA GLN A 50 -5.31 -22.31 5.15
C GLN A 50 -4.16 -23.14 4.58
N ARG A 51 -3.35 -22.56 3.69
CA ARG A 51 -2.22 -23.21 3.04
C ARG A 51 -0.86 -22.78 3.61
N GLN A 52 -0.85 -21.92 4.62
CA GLN A 52 0.38 -21.40 5.20
C GLN A 52 1.13 -22.44 6.01
N THR A 53 2.44 -22.43 5.83
CA THR A 53 3.39 -23.19 6.62
C THR A 53 3.84 -22.38 7.83
N PRO A 54 4.27 -23.05 8.92
CA PRO A 54 4.87 -22.35 10.06
C PRO A 54 6.07 -21.46 9.70
N ALA A 55 6.83 -21.83 8.65
CA ALA A 55 7.97 -21.05 8.16
C ALA A 55 7.54 -19.73 7.50
N GLU A 56 6.44 -19.73 6.75
CA GLU A 56 5.88 -18.51 6.16
C GLU A 56 5.33 -17.58 7.24
N VAL A 57 4.62 -18.12 8.24
CA VAL A 57 4.15 -17.33 9.40
C VAL A 57 5.33 -16.71 10.15
N ALA A 58 6.40 -17.47 10.40
CA ALA A 58 7.61 -16.95 11.03
C ALA A 58 8.28 -15.86 10.19
N THR A 59 8.31 -16.02 8.87
CA THR A 59 8.85 -15.03 7.93
C THR A 59 8.03 -13.73 7.95
N ALA A 60 6.70 -13.82 7.91
CA ALA A 60 5.81 -12.67 8.02
C ALA A 60 6.03 -11.89 9.32
N ARG A 61 6.17 -12.59 10.46
CA ARG A 61 6.48 -11.97 11.77
C ARG A 61 7.84 -11.28 11.78
N ALA A 62 8.86 -11.89 11.20
CA ALA A 62 10.20 -11.31 11.11
C ALA A 62 10.20 -10.03 10.26
N LEU A 63 9.51 -10.05 9.11
CA LEU A 63 9.32 -8.90 8.24
C LEU A 63 8.54 -7.78 8.93
N THR A 64 7.46 -8.12 9.63
CA THR A 64 6.69 -7.17 10.43
C THR A 64 7.56 -6.49 11.49
N THR A 65 8.36 -7.27 12.23
CA THR A 65 9.30 -6.73 13.23
C THR A 65 10.37 -5.83 12.60
N GLN A 66 10.86 -6.18 11.40
CA GLN A 66 11.75 -5.32 10.63
C GLN A 66 11.07 -4.01 10.23
N GLY A 67 9.81 -4.08 9.80
CA GLY A 67 8.95 -2.93 9.52
C GLY A 67 8.87 -2.01 10.73
N ASP A 68 8.56 -2.55 11.92
CA ASP A 68 8.44 -1.78 13.16
C ASP A 68 9.73 -1.05 13.52
N ARG A 69 10.88 -1.72 13.36
CA ARG A 69 12.20 -1.10 13.60
C ARG A 69 12.45 0.06 12.62
N ALA A 70 12.13 -0.11 11.34
CA ALA A 70 12.28 0.95 10.35
C ALA A 70 11.30 2.11 10.60
N TYR A 71 10.06 1.78 10.92
CA TYR A 71 8.99 2.73 11.19
C TYR A 71 9.33 3.65 12.38
N ARG A 72 9.81 3.07 13.50
CA ARG A 72 10.27 3.85 14.67
C ARG A 72 11.42 4.82 14.37
N ARG A 73 12.30 4.48 13.42
CA ARG A 73 13.37 5.39 12.97
C ARG A 73 12.89 6.44 11.98
N GLY A 74 11.63 6.37 11.55
CA GLY A 74 11.09 7.20 10.47
C GLY A 74 11.60 6.77 9.08
N ASP A 75 12.19 5.59 8.94
CA ASP A 75 12.61 5.03 7.65
C ASP A 75 11.39 4.46 6.90
N TYR A 76 10.37 5.28 6.63
CA TYR A 76 9.07 4.80 6.21
C TYR A 76 9.05 4.04 4.88
N GLY A 77 9.94 4.38 3.93
CA GLY A 77 10.09 3.57 2.71
C GLY A 77 10.58 2.15 2.96
N LYS A 78 11.49 1.96 3.94
CA LYS A 78 11.94 0.62 4.37
C LYS A 78 10.86 -0.09 5.19
N ALA A 79 10.09 0.65 5.98
CA ALA A 79 8.98 0.10 6.75
C ALA A 79 7.89 -0.45 5.81
N TYR A 80 7.45 0.36 4.83
CA TYR A 80 6.51 -0.05 3.79
C TYR A 80 6.96 -1.33 3.11
N ALA A 81 8.20 -1.37 2.58
CA ALA A 81 8.72 -2.54 1.90
C ALA A 81 8.73 -3.80 2.77
N ALA A 82 9.02 -3.67 4.07
CA ALA A 82 9.02 -4.81 4.99
C ALA A 82 7.59 -5.29 5.28
N TYR A 83 6.65 -4.39 5.57
CA TYR A 83 5.26 -4.76 5.81
C TYR A 83 4.59 -5.36 4.56
N SER A 84 4.78 -4.76 3.39
CA SER A 84 4.21 -5.25 2.13
C SER A 84 4.78 -6.62 1.72
N SER A 85 6.05 -6.88 2.08
CA SER A 85 6.66 -8.20 1.87
C SER A 85 6.11 -9.27 2.81
N ALA A 86 5.42 -8.90 3.89
CA ALA A 86 4.80 -9.87 4.79
C ALA A 86 3.55 -10.51 4.17
N TYR A 87 2.83 -9.82 3.28
CA TYR A 87 1.51 -10.27 2.77
C TYR A 87 1.52 -11.66 2.13
N PRO A 88 2.48 -12.00 1.23
CA PRO A 88 2.49 -13.30 0.58
C PRO A 88 2.79 -14.45 1.56
N ASN A 89 3.45 -14.13 2.67
CA ASN A 89 3.82 -15.11 3.70
C ASN A 89 2.71 -15.29 4.73
N SER A 90 2.06 -14.20 5.14
CA SER A 90 0.86 -14.24 5.96
C SER A 90 0.07 -12.94 5.83
N PRO A 91 -1.20 -12.97 5.37
CA PRO A 91 -2.03 -11.77 5.30
C PRO A 91 -2.49 -11.45 6.72
N LEU A 92 -1.79 -10.50 7.35
CA LEU A 92 -2.06 -10.04 8.71
C LEU A 92 -2.66 -8.62 8.65
N PRO A 93 -3.79 -8.34 9.34
CA PRO A 93 -4.37 -7.00 9.39
C PRO A 93 -3.36 -5.91 9.74
N TYR A 94 -2.53 -6.17 10.77
CA TYR A 94 -1.47 -5.27 11.21
C TYR A 94 -0.53 -4.85 10.08
N ALA A 95 -0.07 -5.81 9.26
CA ALA A 95 0.89 -5.53 8.21
C ALA A 95 0.29 -4.62 7.13
N TYR A 96 -0.96 -4.86 6.72
CA TYR A 96 -1.65 -4.02 5.73
C TYR A 96 -1.86 -2.59 6.22
N VAL A 97 -2.32 -2.44 7.47
CA VAL A 97 -2.51 -1.11 8.09
C VAL A 97 -1.19 -0.34 8.17
N MET A 98 -0.14 -1.00 8.69
CA MET A 98 1.16 -0.35 8.89
C MET A 98 1.89 -0.06 7.59
N ALA A 99 1.70 -0.88 6.54
CA ALA A 99 2.23 -0.60 5.22
C ALA A 99 1.61 0.67 4.63
N SER A 100 0.28 0.80 4.66
CA SER A 100 -0.39 1.98 4.10
C SER A 100 0.05 3.27 4.81
N ASP A 101 0.06 3.26 6.14
CA ASP A 101 0.50 4.44 6.90
C ASP A 101 1.99 4.75 6.61
N ALA A 102 2.87 3.74 6.55
CA ALA A 102 4.27 3.94 6.16
C ALA A 102 4.42 4.49 4.72
N HIS A 103 3.64 3.98 3.78
CA HIS A 103 3.64 4.45 2.39
C HIS A 103 3.33 5.94 2.31
N TRP A 104 2.21 6.37 2.89
CA TRP A 104 1.76 7.75 2.82
C TRP A 104 2.66 8.71 3.59
N ARG A 105 3.28 8.26 4.69
CA ARG A 105 4.32 9.06 5.37
C ARG A 105 5.58 9.21 4.52
N ALA A 106 5.99 8.19 3.78
CA ALA A 106 7.14 8.28 2.88
C ALA A 106 6.87 9.25 1.73
N VAL A 107 5.67 9.20 1.13
CA VAL A 107 5.20 10.14 0.11
C VAL A 107 5.21 11.56 0.66
N ALA A 108 4.53 11.80 1.79
CA ALA A 108 4.46 13.11 2.43
C ALA A 108 5.86 13.71 2.72
N ARG A 109 6.78 12.91 3.29
CA ARG A 109 8.16 13.35 3.55
C ARG A 109 8.93 13.72 2.29
N THR A 110 8.75 12.95 1.22
CA THR A 110 9.42 13.23 -0.07
C THR A 110 8.96 14.57 -0.64
N HIS A 111 7.65 14.82 -0.64
CA HIS A 111 7.10 16.11 -1.06
C HIS A 111 7.50 17.26 -0.12
N ALA A 112 7.52 17.03 1.19
CA ALA A 112 8.00 18.03 2.16
C ALA A 112 9.47 18.43 1.91
N ALA A 113 10.33 17.47 1.57
CA ALA A 113 11.72 17.74 1.22
C ALA A 113 11.86 18.50 -0.11
N ALA A 114 11.07 18.14 -1.13
CA ALA A 114 11.04 18.84 -2.41
C ALA A 114 10.62 20.31 -2.25
N ARG A 115 9.60 20.60 -1.42
CA ARG A 115 9.16 21.97 -1.09
C ARG A 115 10.29 22.82 -0.48
N LYS A 116 11.14 22.23 0.37
CA LYS A 116 12.27 22.94 1.01
C LYS A 116 13.40 23.26 0.04
N LYS A 117 13.66 22.39 -0.95
CA LYS A 117 14.76 22.55 -1.91
C LYS A 117 14.43 23.48 -3.08
N GLY A 118 13.16 23.62 -3.45
CA GLY A 118 12.74 24.19 -4.74
C GLY A 118 12.15 25.61 -4.74
N GLY A 119 12.04 26.30 -3.59
CA GLY A 119 11.62 27.71 -3.52
C GLY A 119 10.36 28.07 -4.34
N LYS A 120 9.18 28.06 -3.70
CA LYS A 120 7.89 28.57 -4.23
C LYS A 120 7.24 27.83 -5.41
N ARG A 121 7.94 26.98 -6.17
CA ARG A 121 7.26 26.13 -7.17
C ARG A 121 6.69 24.90 -6.48
N CYS A 122 5.44 25.06 -6.08
CA CYS A 122 4.52 23.95 -5.91
C CYS A 122 4.53 23.13 -7.20
N GLU A 123 5.17 21.97 -7.17
CA GLU A 123 4.98 20.96 -8.20
C GLU A 123 3.56 20.45 -8.01
N GLN A 124 2.66 20.84 -8.91
CA GLN A 124 1.29 20.36 -8.91
C GLN A 124 1.36 18.85 -9.11
N VAL A 125 1.22 18.10 -8.02
CA VAL A 125 0.85 16.70 -8.13
C VAL A 125 -0.58 16.75 -8.68
N GLY A 126 -0.78 16.34 -9.92
CA GLY A 126 -2.11 16.37 -10.53
C GLY A 126 -3.11 15.73 -9.58
N SER A 127 -4.15 16.48 -9.18
CA SER A 127 -5.10 16.07 -8.14
C SER A 127 -5.72 14.73 -8.46
N ASP A 128 -6.00 14.48 -9.75
CA ASP A 128 -6.55 13.22 -10.24
C ASP A 128 -5.59 12.04 -10.04
N ARG A 129 -4.30 12.24 -10.32
CA ARG A 129 -3.28 11.21 -10.09
C ARG A 129 -3.12 10.92 -8.61
N LEU A 130 -3.01 11.98 -7.79
CA LEU A 130 -2.87 11.81 -6.34
C LEU A 130 -4.11 11.13 -5.75
N ALA A 131 -5.32 11.51 -6.19
CA ALA A 131 -6.55 10.87 -5.76
C ALA A 131 -6.65 9.42 -6.24
N GLY A 132 -6.15 9.11 -7.43
CA GLY A 132 -6.05 7.75 -7.95
C GLY A 132 -5.12 6.90 -7.08
N ASP A 133 -3.90 7.38 -6.85
CA ASP A 133 -2.90 6.71 -6.01
C ASP A 133 -3.42 6.51 -4.57
N LEU A 134 -4.09 7.54 -4.02
CA LEU A 134 -4.69 7.51 -2.68
C LEU A 134 -5.82 6.48 -2.58
N ALA A 135 -6.77 6.50 -3.51
CA ALA A 135 -7.86 5.53 -3.54
C ALA A 135 -7.33 4.10 -3.67
N GLN A 136 -6.39 3.89 -4.60
CA GLN A 136 -5.84 2.57 -4.84
C GLN A 136 -5.09 2.04 -3.60
N SER A 137 -4.25 2.85 -2.95
CA SER A 137 -3.54 2.42 -1.74
C SER A 137 -4.49 2.15 -0.57
N LEU A 138 -5.52 2.99 -0.38
CA LEU A 138 -6.53 2.77 0.67
C LEU A 138 -7.23 1.43 0.47
N GLU A 139 -7.74 1.19 -0.73
CA GLU A 139 -8.42 -0.05 -1.07
C GLU A 139 -7.48 -1.25 -0.93
N GLN A 140 -6.24 -1.16 -1.43
CA GLN A 140 -5.28 -2.26 -1.43
C GLN A 140 -4.74 -2.58 -0.03
N GLU A 141 -4.68 -1.61 0.87
CA GLU A 141 -3.95 -1.77 2.14
C GLU A 141 -4.78 -1.38 3.35
N LEU A 142 -5.06 -0.09 3.57
CA LEU A 142 -5.64 0.37 4.83
C LEU A 142 -7.06 -0.14 5.06
N ASP A 143 -7.95 0.07 4.10
CA ASP A 143 -9.33 -0.40 4.18
C ASP A 143 -9.38 -1.93 4.16
N PHE A 144 -8.52 -2.58 3.37
CA PHE A 144 -8.44 -4.04 3.35
C PHE A 144 -7.95 -4.62 4.68
N GLY A 145 -6.93 -4.03 5.30
CA GLY A 145 -6.41 -4.47 6.60
C GLY A 145 -7.47 -4.37 7.70
N LEU A 146 -8.24 -3.27 7.72
CA LEU A 146 -9.36 -3.11 8.65
C LEU A 146 -10.51 -4.08 8.36
N ALA A 147 -10.84 -4.30 7.08
CA ALA A 147 -11.84 -5.29 6.68
C ALA A 147 -11.42 -6.72 7.05
N LEU A 148 -10.15 -7.06 6.88
CA LEU A 148 -9.59 -8.35 7.26
C LEU A 148 -9.67 -8.57 8.78
N ALA A 149 -9.36 -7.55 9.58
CA ALA A 149 -9.56 -7.65 11.03
C ALA A 149 -11.04 -7.83 11.43
N ALA A 150 -11.96 -7.14 10.75
CA ALA A 150 -13.39 -7.30 10.95
C ALA A 150 -13.87 -8.72 10.58
N HIS A 151 -13.33 -9.26 9.49
CA HIS A 151 -13.58 -10.63 9.06
C HIS A 151 -13.07 -11.66 10.06
N ASP A 152 -11.84 -11.49 10.56
CA ASP A 152 -11.22 -12.36 11.58
C ASP A 152 -12.03 -12.34 12.87
N ALA A 153 -12.45 -11.15 13.33
CA ALA A 153 -13.30 -11.01 14.51
C ALA A 153 -14.67 -11.70 14.36
N ALA A 154 -15.23 -11.71 13.15
CA ALA A 154 -16.53 -12.34 12.89
C ALA A 154 -16.42 -13.88 12.84
N HIS A 155 -15.31 -14.42 12.37
CA HIS A 155 -15.09 -15.87 12.23
C HIS A 155 -14.53 -16.51 13.50
N ASP A 156 -13.52 -15.88 14.11
CA ASP A 156 -12.74 -16.46 15.21
C ASP A 156 -13.13 -15.85 16.58
N GLY A 157 -13.94 -14.78 16.58
CA GLY A 157 -14.32 -14.06 17.79
C GLY A 157 -13.21 -13.17 18.36
N ASP A 158 -12.03 -13.12 17.73
CA ASP A 158 -10.89 -12.33 18.17
C ASP A 158 -11.02 -10.87 17.72
N ARG A 159 -11.39 -10.01 18.66
CA ARG A 159 -11.51 -8.57 18.45
C ARG A 159 -10.29 -7.77 18.88
N ALA A 160 -9.24 -8.42 19.39
CA ALA A 160 -8.12 -7.74 20.04
C ALA A 160 -7.48 -6.68 19.14
N PHE A 161 -7.32 -6.97 17.85
CA PHE A 161 -6.79 -6.01 16.89
C PHE A 161 -7.74 -4.82 16.69
N LEU A 162 -9.03 -5.06 16.44
CA LEU A 162 -10.01 -3.99 16.16
C LEU A 162 -10.18 -3.03 17.35
N ASP A 163 -10.11 -3.58 18.56
CA ASP A 163 -10.26 -2.81 19.78
C ASP A 163 -8.94 -2.16 20.23
N SER A 164 -7.84 -2.41 19.50
CA SER A 164 -6.53 -1.80 19.78
C SER A 164 -6.49 -0.30 19.45
N PRO A 165 -5.67 0.50 20.16
CA PRO A 165 -5.43 1.89 19.81
C PRO A 165 -4.92 2.08 18.37
N LEU A 166 -4.22 1.08 17.83
CA LEU A 166 -3.74 1.09 16.45
C LEU A 166 -4.91 1.08 15.47
N ALA A 167 -5.83 0.12 15.58
CA ALA A 167 -6.94 -0.01 14.65
C ALA A 167 -7.91 1.17 14.73
N ILE A 168 -8.19 1.67 15.93
CA ILE A 168 -9.02 2.86 16.14
C ILE A 168 -8.41 4.07 15.41
N ARG A 169 -7.11 4.30 15.58
CA ARG A 169 -6.42 5.40 14.90
C ARG A 169 -6.35 5.19 13.38
N ALA A 170 -6.09 3.97 12.93
CA ALA A 170 -6.07 3.60 11.52
C ALA A 170 -7.44 3.86 10.85
N GLY A 171 -8.55 3.54 11.52
CA GLY A 171 -9.90 3.85 11.03
C GLY A 171 -10.17 5.35 10.88
N GLY A 172 -9.66 6.17 11.81
CA GLY A 172 -9.71 7.63 11.71
C GLY A 172 -8.91 8.16 10.52
N ILE A 173 -7.68 7.64 10.33
CA ILE A 173 -6.83 7.97 9.18
C ILE A 173 -7.53 7.59 7.87
N ALA A 174 -8.08 6.37 7.77
CA ALA A 174 -8.77 5.88 6.58
C ALA A 174 -9.94 6.79 6.19
N THR A 175 -10.75 7.18 7.17
CA THR A 175 -11.88 8.10 6.96
C THR A 175 -11.41 9.46 6.43
N CYS A 176 -10.40 10.05 7.07
CA CYS A 176 -9.85 11.35 6.63
C CYS A 176 -9.26 11.29 5.21
N LEU A 177 -8.53 10.22 4.88
CA LEU A 177 -7.93 10.04 3.56
C LEU A 177 -9.00 9.77 2.49
N ARG A 178 -10.07 9.02 2.78
CA ARG A 178 -11.22 8.86 1.85
C ARG A 178 -11.90 10.20 1.56
N ASP A 179 -12.14 11.01 2.57
CA ASP A 179 -12.72 12.35 2.41
C ASP A 179 -11.77 13.28 1.61
N LEU A 180 -10.46 13.14 1.82
CA LEU A 180 -9.46 13.84 1.02
C LEU A 180 -9.50 13.38 -0.45
N THR A 181 -9.52 12.07 -0.73
CA THR A 181 -9.66 11.52 -2.09
C THR A 181 -10.87 12.10 -2.81
N GLN A 182 -12.03 12.15 -2.16
CA GLN A 182 -13.25 12.69 -2.75
C GLN A 182 -13.11 14.19 -3.07
N ARG A 183 -12.53 14.97 -2.15
CA ARG A 183 -12.27 16.39 -2.37
C ARG A 183 -11.28 16.65 -3.50
N LEU A 184 -10.25 15.82 -3.62
CA LEU A 184 -9.26 15.91 -4.70
C LEU A 184 -9.90 15.61 -6.07
N ARG A 185 -10.78 14.60 -6.16
CA ARG A 185 -11.54 14.29 -7.39
C ARG A 185 -12.54 15.38 -7.77
N ALA A 186 -13.11 16.07 -6.78
CA ALA A 186 -14.09 17.13 -7.00
C ALA A 186 -13.47 18.50 -7.34
N GLY A 187 -12.15 18.66 -7.22
CA GLY A 187 -11.46 19.94 -7.33
C GLY A 187 -10.22 19.92 -8.23
N GLY A 188 -9.71 21.10 -8.59
CA GLY A 188 -8.44 21.24 -9.30
C GLY A 188 -7.21 21.09 -8.38
N PRO A 189 -6.03 20.81 -8.94
CA PRO A 189 -4.80 20.54 -8.20
C PRO A 189 -4.39 21.70 -7.28
N ARG A 190 -4.09 21.40 -6.01
CA ARG A 190 -3.63 22.40 -5.04
C ARG A 190 -2.22 22.10 -4.56
N CYS A 191 -1.54 23.18 -4.19
CA CYS A 191 -0.15 23.13 -3.77
C CYS A 191 0.11 22.47 -2.42
N ASP A 192 -0.94 22.27 -1.65
CA ASP A 192 -0.89 21.77 -0.29
C ASP A 192 -1.60 20.42 -0.13
N ASP A 193 -1.91 19.71 -1.23
CA ASP A 193 -2.64 18.43 -1.14
C ASP A 193 -1.88 17.38 -0.31
N THR A 194 -0.54 17.41 -0.34
CA THR A 194 0.29 16.55 0.52
C THR A 194 0.34 17.00 1.98
N ARG A 195 0.06 18.28 2.30
CA ARG A 195 -0.15 18.71 3.70
C ARG A 195 -1.48 18.18 4.24
N ALA A 196 -2.50 18.05 3.40
CA ALA A 196 -3.75 17.43 3.81
C ALA A 196 -3.55 15.94 4.15
N ILE A 197 -2.68 15.24 3.40
CA ILE A 197 -2.25 13.88 3.75
C ILE A 197 -1.53 13.87 5.11
N GLU A 198 -0.54 14.75 5.32
CA GLU A 198 0.16 14.88 6.62
C GLU A 198 -0.82 15.12 7.77
N HIS A 199 -1.82 15.96 7.57
CA HIS A 199 -2.86 16.24 8.56
C HIS A 199 -3.70 15.00 8.88
N CYS A 200 -4.13 14.24 7.87
CA CYS A 200 -4.88 13.00 8.10
C CYS A 200 -4.05 11.94 8.84
N LEU A 201 -2.75 11.82 8.53
CA LEU A 201 -1.86 10.84 9.16
C LEU A 201 -1.56 11.18 10.62
N GLY A 202 -1.44 12.47 10.96
CA GLY A 202 -1.08 12.92 12.30
C GLY A 202 0.21 12.27 12.83
N ASP A 203 0.23 11.98 14.14
CA ASP A 203 1.35 11.28 14.77
C ASP A 203 1.53 9.86 14.21
N PRO A 204 2.74 9.28 14.22
CA PRO A 204 2.96 7.89 13.83
C PRO A 204 2.04 6.91 14.59
N LEU A 205 1.54 5.88 13.89
CA LEU A 205 0.80 4.79 14.53
C LEU A 205 1.69 4.08 15.56
N PRO A 206 1.12 3.60 16.69
CA PRO A 206 1.87 2.80 17.63
C PRO A 206 2.30 1.48 16.97
N VAL A 207 3.52 1.00 17.26
CA VAL A 207 4.03 -0.27 16.73
C VAL A 207 4.00 -1.37 17.79
N GLY A 208 3.83 -2.63 17.38
CA GLY A 208 3.92 -3.80 18.26
C GLY A 208 2.67 -4.08 19.10
N GLY A 209 1.51 -3.52 18.72
CA GLY A 209 0.23 -3.69 19.42
C GLY A 209 -0.81 -4.51 18.66
N GLY A 210 -0.39 -5.34 17.70
CA GLY A 210 -1.24 -6.24 16.94
C GLY A 210 -1.02 -7.70 17.31
#